data_AF-A0A952VM85-F1
#
_entry.id   AF-A0A952VM85-F1
#
_cell.length_a   1.000
_cell.length_b   1.000
_cell.length_c   1.000
_cell.angle_alpha   90.00
_cell.angle_beta   90.00
_cell.angle_gamma   90.00
#
_symmetry.space_group_name_H-M   'P 1'
#
loop_
_entity.id
_entity.type
_entity.pdbx_description
1 polymer ?
#
loop_
_entity_poly.entity_id
_entity_poly.type
_entity_poly.pdbx_seq_one_letter_code
_entity_poly.pdbx_strand_id
1 'polypeptide(L)'
;MPTSTVKEIAFIDRAITDIDSFLAGLRPNVKPIILASDESAPAQIAKTLCGRSALTAIHIVAHGQPWAKWFRSGPLSLETVRDHGDELATIGRALGDDGNLFLWTCRTAQASSGQIAPIEESARSGVAVAASTKLVGTQDKGGRWELDTPVAMRETMVPLTAAGQATYAGVMATFNGTPNDDTADATNGTLTGFTGGTPAELQDAIGDTFNPLAGDDTINAGGGNDIINGFGRASNIGVGSF
;
A
#
# COMPACT_ATOMS: atom_id res chain seq x y z
N MET A 1 36.62 0.09 -8.74
CA MET A 1 35.20 -0.26 -8.99
C MET A 1 34.36 0.88 -8.45
N PRO A 2 33.52 1.57 -9.24
CA PRO A 2 32.56 2.48 -8.62
C PRO A 2 31.61 1.61 -7.79
N THR A 3 31.58 1.85 -6.48
CA THR A 3 30.55 1.28 -5.60
C THR A 3 29.21 1.78 -6.13
N SER A 4 28.38 0.87 -6.64
CA SER A 4 26.99 1.19 -6.98
C SER A 4 26.34 1.77 -5.71
N THR A 5 26.14 3.09 -5.71
CA THR A 5 25.40 3.74 -4.63
C THR A 5 23.94 3.46 -4.91
N VAL A 6 23.27 2.73 -4.01
CA VAL A 6 21.84 2.48 -4.10
C VAL A 6 21.13 3.83 -4.19
N LYS A 7 20.45 4.09 -5.31
CA LYS A 7 19.72 5.33 -5.56
C LYS A 7 18.22 5.20 -5.32
N GLU A 8 17.69 3.98 -5.34
CA GLU A 8 16.25 3.72 -5.18
C GLU A 8 16.02 2.60 -4.17
N ILE A 9 15.02 2.77 -3.30
CA ILE A 9 14.65 1.79 -2.28
C ILE A 9 13.14 1.61 -2.32
N ALA A 10 12.68 0.35 -2.34
CA ALA A 10 11.28 0.00 -2.18
C ALA A 10 11.06 -0.60 -0.79
N PHE A 11 10.29 0.10 0.04
CA PHE A 11 9.75 -0.43 1.29
C PHE A 11 8.40 -1.07 1.01
N ILE A 12 8.32 -2.37 1.27
CA ILE A 12 7.22 -3.22 0.83
C ILE A 12 6.54 -3.77 2.07
N ASP A 13 5.25 -3.49 2.21
CA ASP A 13 4.45 -4.18 3.20
C ASP A 13 4.36 -5.67 2.85
N ARG A 14 4.55 -6.52 3.85
CA ARG A 14 4.50 -7.98 3.67
C ARG A 14 3.12 -8.51 3.30
N ALA A 15 2.07 -7.70 3.50
CA ALA A 15 0.68 -8.04 3.21
C ALA A 15 0.31 -7.85 1.74
N ILE A 16 1.17 -7.25 0.91
CA ILE A 16 0.78 -7.05 -0.49
C ILE A 16 0.46 -8.38 -1.16
N THR A 17 -0.61 -8.36 -1.94
CA THR A 17 -1.00 -9.41 -2.87
C THR A 17 0.21 -9.90 -3.68
N ASP A 18 0.45 -11.22 -3.74
CA ASP A 18 1.54 -11.85 -4.52
C ASP A 18 2.92 -11.16 -4.39
N ILE A 19 3.39 -11.01 -3.16
CA ILE A 19 4.68 -10.38 -2.85
C ILE A 19 5.86 -11.06 -3.57
N ASP A 20 5.80 -12.37 -3.79
CA ASP A 20 6.88 -13.10 -4.46
C ASP A 20 7.00 -12.68 -5.93
N SER A 21 5.88 -12.59 -6.67
CA SER A 21 5.89 -12.04 -8.04
C SER A 21 6.30 -10.57 -8.06
N PHE A 22 5.86 -9.77 -7.07
CA PHE A 22 6.29 -8.38 -6.95
C PHE A 22 7.81 -8.27 -6.81
N LEU A 23 8.40 -9.04 -5.89
CA LEU A 23 9.84 -9.06 -5.64
C LEU A 23 10.62 -9.55 -6.87
N ALA A 24 10.14 -10.60 -7.54
CA ALA A 24 10.73 -11.12 -8.77
C ALA A 24 10.67 -10.10 -9.93
N GLY A 25 9.67 -9.23 -9.94
CA GLY A 25 9.44 -8.21 -10.95
C GLY A 25 10.22 -6.90 -10.76
N LEU A 26 10.87 -6.69 -9.61
CA LEU A 26 11.59 -5.45 -9.28
C LEU A 26 12.69 -5.15 -10.28
N ARG A 27 12.88 -3.85 -10.57
CA ARG A 27 14.02 -3.40 -11.37
C ARG A 27 15.32 -3.68 -10.61
N PRO A 28 16.41 -4.09 -11.29
CA PRO A 28 17.68 -4.43 -10.62
C PRO A 28 18.31 -3.31 -9.79
N ASN A 29 17.99 -2.04 -10.07
CA ASN A 29 18.51 -0.86 -9.37
C ASN A 29 17.65 -0.43 -8.15
N VAL A 30 16.53 -1.11 -7.90
CA VAL A 30 15.64 -0.84 -6.76
C VAL A 30 15.95 -1.83 -5.65
N LYS A 31 16.38 -1.34 -4.49
CA LYS A 31 16.64 -2.20 -3.32
C LYS A 31 15.34 -2.50 -2.57
N PRO A 32 14.88 -3.76 -2.46
CA PRO A 32 13.72 -4.11 -1.65
C PRO A 32 14.07 -4.13 -0.15
N ILE A 33 13.12 -3.70 0.67
CA ILE A 33 13.09 -3.84 2.12
C ILE A 33 11.67 -4.24 2.52
N ILE A 34 11.51 -5.47 3.02
CA ILE A 34 10.21 -5.97 3.50
C ILE A 34 10.00 -5.47 4.92
N LEU A 35 8.91 -4.76 5.17
CA LEU A 35 8.57 -4.20 6.47
C LEU A 35 8.13 -5.27 7.46
N ALA A 36 8.51 -5.09 8.73
CA ALA A 36 8.09 -5.88 9.87
C ALA A 36 6.65 -5.55 10.31
N SER A 37 5.99 -6.48 10.98
CA SER A 37 4.61 -6.30 11.47
C SER A 37 4.52 -5.82 12.91
N ASP A 38 5.62 -5.90 13.66
CA ASP A 38 5.73 -5.60 15.09
C ASP A 38 6.26 -4.20 15.40
N GLU A 39 6.70 -3.46 14.37
CA GLU A 39 7.16 -2.07 14.49
C GLU A 39 6.38 -1.20 13.50
N SER A 40 6.09 0.05 13.86
CA SER A 40 5.41 1.00 12.96
C SER A 40 6.18 1.18 11.65
N ALA A 41 5.48 1.09 10.51
CA ALA A 41 6.09 1.25 9.19
C ALA A 41 6.88 2.57 9.02
N PRO A 42 6.33 3.76 9.32
CA PRO A 42 7.12 5.00 9.33
C PRO A 42 8.42 4.92 10.14
N ALA A 43 8.38 4.33 11.34
CA ALA A 43 9.54 4.20 12.22
C ALA A 43 10.62 3.31 11.59
N GLN A 44 10.24 2.16 11.04
CA GLN A 44 11.16 1.25 10.35
C GLN A 44 11.83 1.92 9.13
N ILE A 45 11.03 2.64 8.33
CA ILE A 45 11.52 3.34 7.14
C ILE A 45 12.52 4.42 7.57
N ALA A 46 12.16 5.28 8.52
CA ALA A 46 13.03 6.35 9.02
C ALA A 46 14.33 5.80 9.62
N LYS A 47 14.26 4.75 10.44
CA LYS A 47 15.42 4.05 11.01
C LYS A 47 16.35 3.51 9.92
N THR A 48 15.78 2.95 8.85
CA THR A 48 16.56 2.41 7.72
C THR A 48 17.22 3.50 6.87
N LEU A 49 16.57 4.66 6.79
CA LEU A 49 17.02 5.81 6.03
C LEU A 49 17.91 6.76 6.82
N CYS A 50 18.02 6.60 8.13
CA CYS A 50 18.86 7.43 8.98
C CYS A 50 20.31 7.45 8.47
N GLY A 51 20.84 8.67 8.24
CA GLY A 51 22.19 8.88 7.71
C GLY A 51 22.35 8.63 6.20
N ARG A 52 21.28 8.25 5.48
CA ARG A 52 21.30 8.21 4.01
C ARG A 52 20.97 9.57 3.42
N SER A 53 21.42 9.80 2.20
CA SER A 53 21.11 10.99 1.41
C SER A 53 21.23 10.69 -0.09
N ALA A 54 20.76 11.63 -0.91
CA ALA A 54 20.89 11.58 -2.37
C ALA A 54 20.27 10.34 -3.03
N LEU A 55 19.19 9.80 -2.44
CA LEU A 55 18.28 8.87 -3.10
C LEU A 55 17.46 9.60 -4.16
N THR A 56 17.28 8.97 -5.31
CA THR A 56 16.42 9.48 -6.40
C THR A 56 14.97 9.03 -6.20
N ALA A 57 14.74 7.92 -5.53
CA ALA A 57 13.41 7.43 -5.22
C ALA A 57 13.33 6.68 -3.90
N ILE A 58 12.22 6.89 -3.20
CA ILE A 58 11.73 5.98 -2.17
C ILE A 58 10.35 5.53 -2.63
N HIS A 59 10.15 4.22 -2.75
CA HIS A 59 8.86 3.63 -3.06
C HIS A 59 8.27 3.02 -1.80
N ILE A 60 7.02 3.32 -1.51
CA ILE A 60 6.21 2.67 -0.48
C ILE A 60 5.18 1.83 -1.21
N VAL A 61 5.19 0.53 -0.96
CA VAL A 61 4.30 -0.45 -1.61
C VAL A 61 3.48 -1.11 -0.51
N ALA A 62 2.17 -0.87 -0.53
CA ALA A 62 1.25 -1.35 0.49
C ALA A 62 -0.17 -1.32 -0.07
N HIS A 63 -1.11 -1.98 0.61
CA HIS A 63 -2.51 -1.78 0.27
C HIS A 63 -2.97 -0.36 0.61
N GLY A 64 -3.91 0.16 -0.16
CA GLY A 64 -4.44 1.50 -0.04
C GLY A 64 -5.96 1.53 0.03
N GLN A 65 -6.45 2.61 0.60
CA GLN A 65 -7.82 3.08 0.48
C GLN A 65 -7.80 4.61 0.38
N PRO A 66 -8.95 5.27 0.13
CA PRO A 66 -9.02 6.72 0.22
C PRO A 66 -8.38 7.24 1.52
N TRP A 67 -7.39 8.12 1.36
CA TRP A 67 -6.70 8.84 2.44
C TRP A 67 -5.91 8.00 3.45
N ALA A 68 -5.73 6.70 3.18
CA ALA A 68 -4.92 5.85 4.04
C ALA A 68 -4.15 4.79 3.25
N LYS A 69 -3.10 4.29 3.87
CA LYS A 69 -2.38 3.10 3.45
C LYS A 69 -2.27 2.14 4.62
N TRP A 70 -2.40 0.86 4.30
CA TRP A 70 -2.48 -0.21 5.27
C TRP A 70 -1.19 -1.00 5.26
N PHE A 71 -0.49 -0.93 6.39
CA PHE A 71 0.61 -1.82 6.67
C PHE A 71 0.15 -2.91 7.61
N ARG A 72 0.86 -4.04 7.63
CA ARG A 72 0.61 -5.08 8.62
C ARG A 72 0.88 -4.61 10.06
N SER A 73 1.69 -3.55 10.23
CA SER A 73 1.90 -2.88 11.51
C SER A 73 0.77 -1.92 11.92
N GLY A 74 -0.25 -1.75 11.08
CA GLY A 74 -1.36 -0.80 11.26
C GLY A 74 -1.45 0.27 10.16
N PRO A 75 -2.55 1.04 10.14
CA PRO A 75 -2.78 2.06 9.11
C PRO A 75 -1.94 3.31 9.32
N LEU A 76 -1.49 3.91 8.21
CA LEU A 76 -1.11 5.32 8.15
C LEU A 76 -2.22 6.08 7.42
N SER A 77 -3.03 6.82 8.17
CA SER A 77 -4.17 7.59 7.68
C SER A 77 -3.95 9.08 7.85
N LEU A 78 -4.88 9.90 7.39
CA LEU A 78 -4.86 11.36 7.60
C LEU A 78 -4.87 11.74 9.10
N GLU A 79 -5.49 10.94 9.94
CA GLU A 79 -5.54 11.14 11.40
C GLU A 79 -4.17 10.84 12.03
N THR A 80 -3.51 9.75 11.61
CA THR A 80 -2.26 9.27 12.24
C THR A 80 -0.99 9.83 11.60
N VAL A 81 -1.04 10.30 10.34
CA VAL A 81 0.13 10.84 9.62
C VAL A 81 0.78 12.00 10.38
N ARG A 82 -0.01 12.72 11.19
CA ARG A 82 0.47 13.85 11.98
C ARG A 82 1.41 13.44 13.11
N ASP A 83 1.21 12.26 13.66
CA ASP A 83 2.00 11.71 14.75
C ASP A 83 3.37 11.20 14.28
N HIS A 84 3.55 11.08 12.96
CA HIS A 84 4.77 10.56 12.33
C HIS A 84 5.63 11.66 11.66
N GLY A 85 5.54 12.90 12.15
CA GLY A 85 6.23 14.04 11.54
C GLY A 85 7.75 13.88 11.47
N ASP A 86 8.39 13.37 12.54
CA ASP A 86 9.84 13.22 12.61
C ASP A 86 10.35 12.09 11.70
N GLU A 87 9.60 10.99 11.61
CA GLU A 87 9.85 9.91 10.68
C GLU A 87 9.73 10.38 9.23
N LEU A 88 8.64 11.10 8.89
CA LEU A 88 8.42 11.64 7.55
C LEU A 88 9.50 12.65 7.16
N ALA A 89 9.92 13.51 8.08
CA ALA A 89 11.03 14.44 7.84
C ALA A 89 12.36 13.69 7.63
N THR A 90 12.58 12.57 8.33
CA THR A 90 13.75 11.71 8.11
C THR A 90 13.72 11.04 6.75
N ILE A 91 12.55 10.56 6.32
CA ILE A 91 12.33 10.00 4.98
C ILE A 91 12.66 11.05 3.90
N GLY A 92 12.16 12.28 4.07
CA GLY A 92 12.44 13.37 3.15
C GLY A 92 13.91 13.74 3.05
N ARG A 93 14.62 13.86 4.19
CA ARG A 93 16.07 14.14 4.22
C ARG A 93 16.94 13.09 3.52
N ALA A 94 16.44 11.88 3.35
CA ALA A 94 17.18 10.82 2.65
C ALA A 94 17.13 10.96 1.12
N LEU A 95 16.12 11.67 0.60
CA LEU A 95 16.02 12.02 -0.82
C LEU A 95 16.98 13.16 -1.17
N GLY A 96 17.51 13.14 -2.39
CA GLY A 96 18.23 14.29 -2.94
C GLY A 96 17.27 15.39 -3.42
N ASP A 97 17.83 16.49 -3.94
CA ASP A 97 17.06 17.67 -4.38
C ASP A 97 15.99 17.35 -5.44
N ASP A 98 16.24 16.33 -6.28
CA ASP A 98 15.31 15.83 -7.31
C ASP A 98 14.65 14.49 -6.93
N GLY A 99 14.79 14.07 -5.67
CA GLY A 99 14.27 12.79 -5.18
C GLY A 99 12.77 12.84 -4.89
N ASN A 100 12.08 11.73 -5.13
CA ASN A 100 10.64 11.63 -4.96
C ASN A 100 10.22 10.48 -4.02
N LEU A 101 9.12 10.69 -3.29
CA LEU A 101 8.41 9.64 -2.57
C LEU A 101 7.22 9.14 -3.41
N PHE A 102 7.23 7.86 -3.75
CA PHE A 102 6.17 7.22 -4.53
C PHE A 102 5.34 6.29 -3.66
N LEU A 103 4.04 6.50 -3.60
CA LEU A 103 3.08 5.67 -2.87
C LEU A 103 2.33 4.78 -3.87
N TRP A 104 2.72 3.51 -3.93
CA TRP A 104 2.08 2.47 -4.73
C TRP A 104 0.97 1.81 -3.92
N THR A 105 -0.09 2.58 -3.69
CA THR A 105 -1.25 2.21 -2.87
C THR A 105 -2.52 2.59 -3.63
N CYS A 106 -3.55 1.74 -3.56
CA CYS A 106 -4.81 2.04 -4.24
C CYS A 106 -5.50 3.26 -3.61
N ARG A 107 -5.89 4.23 -4.45
CA ARG A 107 -6.81 5.32 -4.10
C ARG A 107 -6.41 6.23 -2.95
N THR A 108 -5.20 6.15 -2.40
CA THR A 108 -4.74 7.01 -1.29
C THR A 108 -4.88 8.50 -1.60
N ALA A 109 -4.84 8.88 -2.87
CA ALA A 109 -5.04 10.25 -3.31
C ALA A 109 -6.44 10.58 -3.83
N GLN A 110 -7.40 9.66 -3.72
CA GLN A 110 -8.77 9.89 -4.15
C GLN A 110 -9.32 11.13 -3.43
N ALA A 111 -9.88 12.08 -4.18
CA ALA A 111 -10.33 13.34 -3.61
C ALA A 111 -11.55 13.14 -2.68
N SER A 112 -11.52 13.77 -1.52
CA SER A 112 -12.72 14.25 -0.82
C SER A 112 -12.55 15.73 -0.49
N SER A 113 -13.63 16.39 -0.10
CA SER A 113 -13.70 17.81 0.19
C SER A 113 -12.66 18.26 1.23
N GLY A 114 -11.47 18.68 0.78
CA GLY A 114 -10.57 19.59 1.50
C GLY A 114 -9.25 19.03 2.02
N GLN A 115 -9.02 17.70 2.10
CA GLN A 115 -7.76 17.13 2.59
C GLN A 115 -7.44 15.80 1.88
N ILE A 116 -6.19 15.62 1.43
CA ILE A 116 -5.70 14.34 0.89
C ILE A 116 -4.39 13.97 1.58
N ALA A 117 -4.26 12.71 2.03
CA ALA A 117 -3.09 12.22 2.77
C ALA A 117 -1.72 12.52 2.11
N PRO A 118 -1.57 12.41 0.77
CA PRO A 118 -0.31 12.76 0.11
C PRO A 118 0.13 14.23 0.31
N ILE A 119 -0.80 15.17 0.49
CA ILE A 119 -0.45 16.58 0.76
C ILE A 119 0.17 16.72 2.15
N GLU A 120 -0.42 16.08 3.17
CA GLU A 120 0.13 16.12 4.54
C GLU A 120 1.49 15.40 4.60
N GLU A 121 1.65 14.29 3.89
CA GLU A 121 2.94 13.61 3.78
C GLU A 121 3.98 14.48 3.08
N SER A 122 3.62 15.15 1.98
CA SER A 122 4.52 16.08 1.28
C SER A 122 4.93 17.25 2.18
N ALA A 123 3.98 17.84 2.90
CA ALA A 123 4.26 18.94 3.83
C ALA A 123 5.22 18.53 4.96
N ARG A 124 5.09 17.30 5.47
CA ARG A 124 5.91 16.79 6.60
C ARG A 124 7.27 16.28 6.17
N SER A 125 7.33 15.63 5.01
CA SER A 125 8.60 15.14 4.46
C SER A 125 9.41 16.24 3.77
N GLY A 126 8.75 17.31 3.32
CA GLY A 126 9.41 18.39 2.56
C GLY A 126 9.79 17.98 1.13
N VAL A 127 9.27 16.86 0.63
CA VAL A 127 9.57 16.35 -0.71
C VAL A 127 8.30 16.18 -1.55
N ALA A 128 8.50 16.02 -2.86
CA ALA A 128 7.43 15.66 -3.77
C ALA A 128 6.91 14.25 -3.46
N VAL A 129 5.58 14.14 -3.35
CA VAL A 129 4.87 12.87 -3.12
C VAL A 129 3.95 12.64 -4.30
N ALA A 130 3.95 11.42 -4.85
CA ALA A 130 2.87 10.98 -5.73
C ALA A 130 2.22 9.70 -5.22
N ALA A 131 0.93 9.64 -5.49
CA ALA A 131 0.03 8.58 -5.11
C ALA A 131 -1.04 8.43 -6.20
N SER A 132 -1.83 7.37 -6.12
CA SER A 132 -2.91 7.10 -7.08
C SER A 132 -4.28 7.47 -6.50
N THR A 133 -5.14 8.07 -7.33
CA THR A 133 -6.59 8.23 -7.08
C THR A 133 -7.39 6.96 -7.42
N LYS A 134 -6.72 5.97 -7.99
CA LYS A 134 -7.31 4.78 -8.62
C LYS A 134 -6.55 3.52 -8.17
N LEU A 135 -6.88 2.37 -8.77
CA LEU A 135 -6.22 1.11 -8.47
C LEU A 135 -4.79 1.07 -9.02
N VAL A 136 -3.87 0.53 -8.22
CA VAL A 136 -2.46 0.27 -8.56
C VAL A 136 -2.27 -1.23 -8.65
N GLY A 137 -1.74 -1.73 -9.78
CA GLY A 137 -1.57 -3.17 -10.04
C GLY A 137 -1.92 -3.56 -11.46
N THR A 138 -2.38 -4.81 -11.65
CA THR A 138 -2.71 -5.36 -12.98
C THR A 138 -3.87 -4.67 -13.68
N GLN A 139 -3.77 -4.56 -15.00
CA GLN A 139 -4.84 -4.05 -15.86
C GLN A 139 -6.06 -4.98 -15.90
N ASP A 140 -5.88 -6.29 -15.70
CA ASP A 140 -6.98 -7.28 -15.73
C ASP A 140 -8.01 -7.04 -14.61
N LYS A 141 -7.58 -6.39 -13.52
CA LYS A 141 -8.41 -5.97 -12.39
C LYS A 141 -8.68 -4.46 -12.39
N GLY A 142 -8.43 -3.78 -13.51
CA GLY A 142 -8.63 -2.33 -13.65
C GLY A 142 -7.56 -1.47 -12.96
N GLY A 143 -6.46 -2.07 -12.49
CA GLY A 143 -5.29 -1.38 -11.96
C GLY A 143 -4.37 -0.85 -13.05
N ARG A 144 -3.49 0.06 -12.66
CA ARG A 144 -2.37 0.52 -13.50
C ARG A 144 -1.20 0.96 -12.65
N TRP A 145 0.01 0.79 -13.17
CA TRP A 145 1.24 1.28 -12.54
C TRP A 145 1.45 2.78 -12.80
N GLU A 146 0.46 3.60 -12.43
CA GLU A 146 0.47 5.05 -12.61
C GLU A 146 0.05 5.78 -11.33
N LEU A 147 0.69 6.93 -11.10
CA LEU A 147 0.39 7.84 -10.00
C LEU A 147 -0.06 9.17 -10.61
N ASP A 148 -1.21 9.67 -10.17
CA ASP A 148 -1.94 10.76 -10.84
C ASP A 148 -2.16 11.99 -9.96
N THR A 149 -1.64 11.99 -8.72
CA THR A 149 -1.57 13.19 -7.87
C THR A 149 -0.13 13.55 -7.53
N PRO A 150 0.63 14.12 -8.46
CA PRO A 150 1.93 14.68 -8.13
C PRO A 150 1.74 15.97 -7.33
N VAL A 151 2.15 15.97 -6.06
CA VAL A 151 2.52 17.23 -5.39
C VAL A 151 3.95 17.54 -5.83
N ALA A 152 4.11 18.43 -6.82
CA ALA A 152 5.39 18.98 -7.28
C ALA A 152 6.42 18.01 -7.94
N MET A 153 6.00 17.08 -8.82
CA MET A 153 6.93 16.09 -9.42
C MET A 153 7.73 16.51 -10.66
N ARG A 154 8.87 15.83 -10.83
CA ARG A 154 9.56 15.52 -12.08
C ARG A 154 9.59 13.98 -12.27
N GLU A 155 8.93 13.47 -13.32
CA GLU A 155 8.80 12.06 -13.78
C GLU A 155 8.57 10.92 -12.76
N THR A 156 7.54 10.09 -13.00
CA THR A 156 7.23 8.90 -12.20
C THR A 156 8.15 7.72 -12.55
N MET A 157 8.73 7.07 -11.52
CA MET A 157 9.55 5.87 -11.68
C MET A 157 8.86 4.64 -11.09
N VAL A 158 8.35 3.76 -11.96
CA VAL A 158 7.75 2.47 -11.52
C VAL A 158 8.85 1.54 -11.00
N PRO A 159 8.71 0.93 -9.80
CA PRO A 159 9.75 0.09 -9.20
C PRO A 159 9.90 -1.28 -9.88
N LEU A 160 8.92 -1.68 -10.71
CA LEU A 160 8.91 -2.94 -11.45
C LEU A 160 9.38 -2.76 -12.89
N THR A 161 10.01 -3.82 -13.43
CA THR A 161 10.26 -3.96 -14.87
C THR A 161 8.94 -4.08 -15.63
N ALA A 162 8.94 -3.83 -16.95
CA ALA A 162 7.73 -4.03 -17.77
C ALA A 162 7.20 -5.48 -17.69
N ALA A 163 8.10 -6.48 -17.64
CA ALA A 163 7.72 -7.87 -17.42
C ALA A 163 7.11 -8.08 -16.02
N GLY A 164 7.73 -7.53 -14.98
CA GLY A 164 7.19 -7.59 -13.61
C GLY A 164 5.80 -6.97 -13.48
N GLN A 165 5.56 -5.84 -14.16
CA GLN A 165 4.23 -5.21 -14.21
C GLN A 165 3.18 -6.09 -14.88
N ALA A 166 3.57 -6.84 -15.93
CA ALA A 166 2.69 -7.75 -16.64
C ALA A 166 2.44 -9.07 -15.89
N THR A 167 3.39 -9.51 -15.06
CA THR A 167 3.28 -10.76 -14.28
C THR A 167 2.54 -10.57 -12.97
N TYR A 168 2.65 -9.40 -12.32
CA TYR A 168 1.97 -9.13 -11.07
C TYR A 168 0.44 -9.15 -11.25
N ALA A 169 -0.24 -10.15 -10.68
CA ALA A 169 -1.67 -10.36 -10.88
C ALA A 169 -2.56 -9.60 -9.90
N GLY A 170 -1.99 -8.94 -8.88
CA GLY A 170 -2.73 -8.26 -7.82
C GLY A 170 -3.12 -6.82 -8.12
N VAL A 171 -3.93 -6.26 -7.22
CA VAL A 171 -4.07 -4.81 -7.03
C VAL A 171 -3.89 -4.47 -5.56
N MET A 172 -3.42 -3.27 -5.27
CA MET A 172 -3.10 -2.83 -3.90
C MET A 172 -4.35 -2.37 -3.12
N ALA A 173 -5.51 -3.00 -3.28
CA ALA A 173 -6.81 -2.55 -2.74
C ALA A 173 -7.12 -3.14 -1.35
N THR A 174 -7.95 -2.49 -0.56
CA THR A 174 -8.47 -3.05 0.71
C THR A 174 -9.98 -3.20 0.66
N PHE A 175 -10.51 -4.19 1.38
CA PHE A 175 -11.94 -4.39 1.61
C PHE A 175 -12.32 -3.75 2.94
N ASN A 176 -13.08 -2.66 2.90
CA ASN A 176 -13.45 -1.89 4.09
C ASN A 176 -14.95 -2.03 4.37
N GLY A 177 -15.28 -2.62 5.52
CA GLY A 177 -16.63 -2.78 6.02
C GLY A 177 -17.22 -1.49 6.60
N THR A 178 -18.40 -1.62 7.18
CA THR A 178 -19.17 -0.58 7.87
C THR A 178 -19.32 -0.95 9.34
N PRO A 179 -19.93 -0.08 10.18
CA PRO A 179 -20.31 -0.48 11.54
C PRO A 179 -21.51 -1.44 11.63
N ASN A 180 -21.97 -2.02 10.51
CA ASN A 180 -23.07 -2.99 10.45
C ASN A 180 -22.53 -4.37 10.08
N ASP A 181 -23.41 -5.38 10.11
CA ASP A 181 -23.06 -6.74 9.72
C ASP A 181 -22.72 -6.80 8.22
N ASP A 182 -21.46 -7.11 7.92
CA ASP A 182 -20.98 -7.22 6.54
C ASP A 182 -20.68 -8.68 6.16
N THR A 183 -20.58 -8.95 4.86
CA THR A 183 -20.23 -10.28 4.35
C THR A 183 -19.26 -10.18 3.19
N ALA A 184 -18.08 -10.78 3.34
CA ALA A 184 -17.16 -11.09 2.27
C ALA A 184 -17.02 -12.61 2.19
N ASP A 185 -17.41 -13.23 1.09
CA ASP A 185 -17.28 -14.67 0.88
C ASP A 185 -16.68 -14.96 -0.50
N ALA A 186 -15.38 -15.24 -0.50
CA ALA A 186 -14.60 -15.58 -1.68
C ALA A 186 -15.05 -16.89 -2.35
N THR A 187 -15.75 -17.79 -1.66
CA THR A 187 -16.19 -19.05 -2.28
C THR A 187 -17.35 -18.86 -3.24
N ASN A 188 -18.23 -17.88 -2.99
CA ASN A 188 -19.40 -17.60 -3.83
C ASN A 188 -19.41 -16.18 -4.43
N GLY A 189 -18.39 -15.37 -4.14
CA GLY A 189 -18.28 -14.00 -4.65
C GLY A 189 -19.20 -13.01 -3.96
N THR A 190 -19.66 -13.28 -2.74
CA THR A 190 -20.51 -12.35 -2.00
C THR A 190 -19.67 -11.23 -1.41
N LEU A 191 -20.00 -9.98 -1.74
CA LEU A 191 -19.41 -8.80 -1.12
C LEU A 191 -20.53 -7.81 -0.76
N THR A 192 -21.02 -7.92 0.47
CA THR A 192 -22.11 -7.10 1.03
C THR A 192 -21.55 -6.22 2.12
N GLY A 193 -21.80 -4.91 2.05
CA GLY A 193 -21.38 -3.94 3.06
C GLY A 193 -19.91 -3.51 2.99
N PHE A 194 -19.05 -4.34 2.40
CA PHE A 194 -17.67 -3.95 2.06
C PHE A 194 -17.58 -3.00 0.87
N THR A 195 -16.61 -2.09 0.93
CA THR A 195 -16.22 -1.16 -0.12
C THR A 195 -14.71 -1.25 -0.40
N GLY A 196 -14.24 -0.59 -1.46
CA GLY A 196 -12.80 -0.52 -1.80
C GLY A 196 -12.34 -1.61 -2.78
N GLY A 197 -12.88 -2.82 -2.67
CA GLY A 197 -12.66 -3.92 -3.61
C GLY A 197 -13.95 -4.38 -4.34
N THR A 198 -13.82 -5.46 -5.11
CA THR A 198 -14.86 -6.06 -5.96
C THR A 198 -14.95 -7.57 -5.71
N PRO A 199 -16.08 -8.22 -6.06
CA PRO A 199 -16.18 -9.68 -5.99
C PRO A 199 -15.13 -10.45 -6.80
N ALA A 200 -14.61 -9.86 -7.89
CA ALA A 200 -13.59 -10.49 -8.72
C ALA A 200 -12.20 -10.44 -8.07
N GLU A 201 -11.89 -9.35 -7.35
CA GLU A 201 -10.69 -9.25 -6.52
C GLU A 201 -10.80 -10.24 -5.35
N LEU A 202 -11.94 -10.28 -4.66
CA LEU A 202 -12.18 -11.22 -3.55
C LEU A 202 -11.99 -12.71 -3.94
N GLN A 203 -12.20 -13.06 -5.21
CA GLN A 203 -12.16 -14.44 -5.72
C GLN A 203 -10.83 -14.81 -6.40
N ASP A 204 -9.85 -13.92 -6.41
CA ASP A 204 -8.63 -14.12 -7.18
C ASP A 204 -7.66 -15.14 -6.55
N ALA A 205 -7.94 -15.58 -5.32
CA ALA A 205 -7.13 -16.48 -4.51
C ALA A 205 -5.71 -15.95 -4.21
N ILE A 206 -5.58 -14.63 -4.20
CA ILE A 206 -4.38 -13.90 -3.83
C ILE A 206 -4.68 -13.06 -2.58
N GLY A 207 -3.66 -12.82 -1.76
CA GLY A 207 -3.84 -12.18 -0.45
C GLY A 207 -4.57 -10.84 -0.50
N ASP A 208 -5.61 -10.75 0.33
CA ASP A 208 -6.47 -9.59 0.52
C ASP A 208 -6.27 -8.94 1.90
N THR A 209 -6.73 -7.70 2.06
CA THR A 209 -6.82 -7.05 3.38
C THR A 209 -8.24 -6.60 3.66
N PHE A 210 -8.84 -7.18 4.69
CA PHE A 210 -10.18 -6.89 5.19
C PHE A 210 -10.11 -6.02 6.45
N ASN A 211 -10.90 -4.96 6.46
CA ASN A 211 -11.13 -4.06 7.59
C ASN A 211 -12.63 -4.07 7.90
N PRO A 212 -13.16 -5.11 8.58
CA PRO A 212 -14.61 -5.26 8.77
C PRO A 212 -15.24 -4.19 9.68
N LEU A 213 -14.44 -3.55 10.55
CA LEU A 213 -14.93 -2.62 11.58
C LEU A 213 -15.81 -3.31 12.64
N ALA A 214 -17.00 -2.79 12.90
CA ALA A 214 -17.89 -3.27 13.96
C ALA A 214 -19.14 -3.90 13.33
N GLY A 215 -19.74 -4.87 14.02
CA GLY A 215 -20.80 -5.68 13.43
C GLY A 215 -20.49 -7.15 13.63
N ASP A 216 -21.47 -8.00 13.38
CA ASP A 216 -21.29 -9.44 13.36
C ASP A 216 -20.97 -9.85 11.91
N ASP A 217 -19.70 -9.76 11.54
CA ASP A 217 -19.25 -9.93 10.16
C ASP A 217 -19.07 -11.40 9.78
N THR A 218 -19.20 -11.69 8.49
CA THR A 218 -18.78 -12.97 7.93
C THR A 218 -17.70 -12.73 6.89
N ILE A 219 -16.46 -13.18 7.17
CA ILE A 219 -15.34 -13.13 6.22
C ILE A 219 -14.90 -14.56 5.92
N ASN A 220 -15.13 -15.01 4.69
CA ASN A 220 -14.44 -16.15 4.09
C ASN A 220 -13.46 -15.60 3.05
N ALA A 221 -12.20 -15.47 3.45
CA ALA A 221 -11.16 -14.82 2.65
C ALA A 221 -10.66 -15.66 1.47
N GLY A 222 -11.04 -16.96 1.41
CA GLY A 222 -10.56 -17.84 0.36
C GLY A 222 -9.11 -18.29 0.60
N GLY A 223 -8.36 -18.46 -0.48
CA GLY A 223 -6.94 -18.76 -0.45
C GLY A 223 -6.11 -17.51 -0.70
N GLY A 224 -4.85 -17.52 -0.26
CA GLY A 224 -3.99 -16.36 -0.36
C GLY A 224 -3.37 -16.00 0.99
N ASN A 225 -2.62 -14.91 1.03
CA ASN A 225 -2.07 -14.35 2.25
C ASN A 225 -3.00 -13.24 2.76
N ASP A 226 -4.13 -13.62 3.32
CA ASP A 226 -5.16 -12.67 3.74
C ASP A 226 -4.88 -12.06 5.12
N ILE A 227 -5.31 -10.81 5.28
CA ILE A 227 -5.27 -10.08 6.53
C ILE A 227 -6.67 -9.66 6.90
N ILE A 228 -7.05 -9.88 8.17
CA ILE A 228 -8.31 -9.41 8.72
C ILE A 228 -8.01 -8.55 9.95
N ASN A 229 -8.25 -7.24 9.83
CA ASN A 229 -7.86 -6.24 10.82
C ASN A 229 -8.98 -5.98 11.84
N GLY A 230 -9.00 -6.81 12.89
CA GLY A 230 -9.83 -6.64 14.09
C GLY A 230 -11.32 -6.90 13.87
N PHE A 231 -12.06 -7.06 14.98
CA PHE A 231 -13.51 -7.20 14.99
C PHE A 231 -14.09 -6.39 16.15
N GLY A 232 -15.17 -5.66 15.90
CA GLY A 232 -15.89 -4.95 16.97
C GLY A 232 -16.80 -5.86 17.80
N ARG A 233 -17.22 -7.01 17.25
CA ARG A 233 -18.18 -7.96 17.87
C ARG A 233 -17.91 -9.42 17.43
N ALA A 234 -18.93 -10.29 17.52
CA ALA A 234 -18.80 -11.72 17.29
C ALA A 234 -18.90 -12.03 15.79
N SER A 235 -17.75 -12.17 15.15
CA SER A 235 -17.66 -12.38 13.71
C SER A 235 -17.27 -13.81 13.35
N ASN A 236 -17.74 -14.28 12.19
CA ASN A 236 -17.41 -15.57 11.60
C ASN A 236 -16.21 -15.42 10.67
N ILE A 237 -15.18 -16.24 10.89
CA ILE A 237 -13.96 -16.25 10.06
C ILE A 237 -13.83 -17.62 9.40
N GLY A 238 -13.86 -17.63 8.08
CA GLY A 238 -13.49 -18.74 7.23
C GLY A 238 -12.15 -18.45 6.56
N VAL A 239 -11.25 -19.42 6.60
CA VAL A 239 -10.17 -19.54 5.61
C VAL A 239 -10.64 -20.60 4.63
N GLY A 240 -10.56 -20.33 3.33
CA GLY A 240 -11.03 -21.25 2.29
C GLY A 240 -10.37 -22.63 2.42
N SER A 241 -11.04 -23.67 1.94
CA SER A 241 -10.43 -25.01 1.85
C SER A 241 -9.37 -25.01 0.74
N PHE A 242 -8.17 -25.51 1.03
CA PHE A 242 -7.14 -25.80 0.02
C PHE A 242 -7.60 -26.84 -1.00
#